data_AF-A0A0J1GFL4-F1
#
_entry.id   AF-A0A0J1GFL4-F1
#
_cell.length_a   1.000
_cell.length_b   1.000
_cell.length_c   1.000
_cell.angle_alpha   90.00
_cell.angle_beta   90.00
_cell.angle_gamma   90.00
#
_symmetry.space_group_name_H-M   'P 1'
#
loop_
_entity.id
_entity.type
_entity.pdbx_description
1 polymer ?
#
loop_
_entity_poly.entity_id
_entity_poly.type
_entity_poly.pdbx_seq_one_letter_code
_entity_poly.pdbx_strand_id
1 'polypeptide(L)' 'MPYKFELDEDFEYFLQKFGYPFATVDCRPEIVEKFRGKLPDRLLEYWQEYGFCGFQQ' A
#
# COMPACT_ATOMS: atom_id res chain seq x y z
N MET A 1 14.87 -14.04 -0.76
CA MET A 1 13.47 -14.40 -1.06
C MET A 1 12.87 -13.27 -1.87
N PRO A 2 12.21 -13.50 -3.03
CA PRO A 2 11.45 -12.43 -3.65
C PRO A 2 10.31 -12.08 -2.70
N TYR A 3 10.27 -10.83 -2.28
CA TYR A 3 9.21 -10.27 -1.44
C TYR A 3 7.88 -10.43 -2.21
N LYS A 4 6.91 -11.13 -1.60
CA LYS A 4 5.57 -11.30 -2.15
C LYS A 4 4.62 -10.52 -1.25
N PHE A 5 3.94 -9.54 -1.83
CA PHE A 5 2.87 -8.84 -1.13
C PHE A 5 1.76 -9.83 -0.76
N GLU A 6 1.32 -9.81 0.49
CA GLU A 6 0.18 -10.57 0.98
C GLU A 6 -0.87 -9.59 1.49
N LEU A 7 -2.07 -9.66 0.91
CA LEU A 7 -3.22 -8.92 1.38
C LEU A 7 -3.71 -9.54 2.69
N ASP A 8 -3.63 -8.80 3.78
CA ASP A 8 -4.18 -9.22 5.07
C ASP A 8 -5.68 -8.95 5.21
N GLU A 9 -6.27 -9.56 6.24
CA GLU A 9 -7.71 -9.50 6.51
C GLU A 9 -8.22 -8.07 6.80
N ASP A 10 -7.38 -7.22 7.41
CA ASP A 10 -7.75 -5.85 7.74
C ASP A 10 -7.85 -4.99 6.47
N PHE A 11 -6.86 -5.12 5.57
CA PHE A 11 -6.88 -4.39 4.30
C PHE A 11 -7.93 -4.96 3.34
N GLU A 12 -8.16 -6.28 3.33
CA GLU A 12 -9.27 -6.88 2.59
C GLU A 12 -10.61 -6.31 3.05
N TYR A 13 -10.86 -6.27 4.36
CA TYR A 13 -12.08 -5.68 4.92
C TYR A 13 -12.20 -4.19 4.57
N PHE A 14 -11.09 -3.44 4.61
CA PHE A 14 -11.06 -2.05 4.19
C PHE A 14 -11.48 -1.88 2.73
N LEU A 15 -10.94 -2.68 1.80
CA LEU A 15 -11.32 -2.63 0.38
C LEU A 15 -12.80 -2.98 0.16
N GLN A 16 -13.34 -3.95 0.91
CA GLN A 16 -14.77 -4.28 0.85
C GLN A 16 -15.66 -3.11 1.30
N LYS A 17 -15.20 -2.30 2.25
CA LYS A 17 -15.97 -1.16 2.78
C LYS A 17 -15.80 0.12 1.96
N PHE A 18 -14.60 0.39 1.49
CA PHE A 18 -14.22 1.68 0.88
C PHE A 18 -13.97 1.59 -0.63
N GLY A 19 -14.05 0.38 -1.20
CA GLY A 19 -13.81 0.12 -2.60
C GLY A 19 -12.33 0.00 -2.96
N TYR A 20 -12.08 -0.27 -4.24
CA TYR A 20 -10.73 -0.40 -4.78
C TYR A 20 -10.07 0.97 -5.01
N PRO A 21 -8.72 1.03 -5.04
CA PRO A 21 -7.98 2.26 -5.27
C PRO A 21 -8.38 2.99 -6.56
N PHE A 22 -8.32 4.31 -6.53
CA PHE A 22 -8.42 5.14 -7.73
C PHE A 22 -7.33 6.22 -7.76
N ALA A 23 -7.06 6.75 -8.97
CA ALA A 23 -6.05 7.78 -9.21
C ALA A 23 -4.65 7.41 -8.66
N THR A 24 -4.25 6.14 -8.81
CA THR A 24 -2.98 5.61 -8.35
C THR A 24 -1.78 6.28 -9.03
N VAL A 25 -0.79 6.65 -8.22
CA VAL A 25 0.57 7.05 -8.64
C VAL A 25 1.58 6.09 -8.02
N ASP A 26 2.40 5.43 -8.85
CA ASP A 26 3.38 4.45 -8.39
C ASP A 26 4.33 5.00 -7.32
N CYS A 27 4.51 4.23 -6.25
CA CYS A 27 5.50 4.54 -5.23
C CYS A 27 6.87 4.02 -5.67
N ARG A 28 7.80 4.94 -5.90
CA ARG A 28 9.16 4.56 -6.28
C ARG A 28 9.92 3.92 -5.10
N PRO A 29 10.80 2.94 -5.35
CA PRO A 29 11.56 2.28 -4.29
C PRO A 29 12.37 3.25 -3.41
N GLU A 30 12.87 4.36 -3.97
CA GLU A 30 13.65 5.34 -3.20
C GLU A 30 12.81 6.04 -2.12
N ILE A 31 11.50 6.20 -2.34
CA ILE A 31 10.58 6.77 -1.35
C ILE A 31 10.38 5.78 -0.20
N VAL A 32 10.19 4.50 -0.51
CA VAL A 32 10.06 3.45 0.50
C VAL A 32 11.27 3.41 1.42
N GLU A 33 12.47 3.44 0.84
CA GLU A 33 13.71 3.41 1.63
C GLU A 33 13.87 4.67 2.50
N LYS A 34 13.47 5.85 2.00
CA LYS A 34 13.48 7.10 2.77
C LYS A 34 12.60 7.06 4.03
N PHE A 35 11.54 6.25 4.01
CA PHE A 35 10.56 6.12 5.09
C PHE A 35 10.69 4.82 5.90
N ARG A 36 11.60 3.92 5.53
CA ARG A 36 11.92 2.72 6.31
C ARG A 36 12.32 3.10 7.74
N GLY A 37 11.75 2.41 8.72
CA GLY A 37 11.96 2.68 10.15
C GLY A 37 11.28 3.96 10.68
N LYS A 38 10.57 4.72 9.83
CA LYS A 38 9.75 5.87 10.22
C LYS A 38 8.25 5.57 10.14
N LEU A 39 7.88 4.72 9.19
CA LEU A 39 6.52 4.21 9.01
C LEU A 39 6.49 2.70 9.27
N PRO A 40 5.33 2.14 9.63
CA PRO A 40 5.15 0.70 9.70
C PRO A 40 5.48 0.05 8.36
N ASP A 41 6.18 -1.08 8.39
CA ASP A 41 6.56 -1.79 7.16
C ASP A 41 5.32 -2.13 6.32
N ARG A 42 4.23 -2.60 6.94
CA ARG A 42 2.96 -2.88 6.25
C ARG A 42 2.41 -1.72 5.41
N LEU A 43 2.53 -0.49 5.91
CA LEU A 43 2.10 0.69 5.15
C LEU A 43 2.98 0.90 3.91
N LEU A 44 4.29 0.69 4.05
CA LEU A 44 5.23 0.80 2.95
C LEU A 44 4.99 -0.28 1.89
N GLU A 45 4.59 -1.48 2.31
CA GLU A 45 4.20 -2.56 1.41
C GLU A 45 2.95 -2.21 0.60
N TYR A 46 1.92 -1.63 1.23
CA TYR A 46 0.74 -1.15 0.50
C TYR A 46 1.10 -0.03 -0.48
N TRP A 47 2.02 0.88 -0.12
CA TRP A 47 2.49 1.91 -1.04
C TRP A 47 3.19 1.30 -2.26
N GLN A 48 3.97 0.23 -2.08
CA GLN A 48 4.63 -0.47 -3.19
C GLN A 48 3.62 -1.20 -4.09
N GLU A 49 2.60 -1.83 -3.52
CA GLU A 49 1.61 -2.59 -4.28
C GLU A 49 0.56 -1.69 -4.98
N TYR A 50 0.00 -0.73 -4.24
CA TYR A 50 -1.15 0.07 -4.69
C TYR A 50 -0.80 1.49 -5.09
N GLY A 51 0.43 1.95 -4.84
CA GLY A 51 0.85 3.34 -5.04
C GLY A 51 0.14 4.34 -4.12
N PHE A 52 0.38 5.61 -4.36
CA PHE A 52 -0.36 6.70 -3.74
C PHE A 52 -1.71 6.85 -4.43
N CYS A 53 -2.78 6.50 -3.72
CA CYS A 53 -4.12 6.40 -4.28
C CYS A 53 -5.18 6.93 -3.31
N GLY A 54 -6.37 7.19 -3.84
CA GLY A 54 -7.58 7.46 -3.07
C GLY A 54 -8.45 6.21 -2.92
N PHE A 55 -9.28 6.21 -1.88
CA PHE A 55 -10.33 5.23 -1.62
C PHE A 55 -11.63 5.97 -1.33
N GLN A 56 -12.77 5.31 -1.54
CA GLN A 56 -14.10 5.88 -1.39
C GLN A 56 -14.35 7.09 -2.33
N GLN A 57 -15.05 6.85 -3.43
CA GLN A 57 -15.60 7.91 -4.30
C GLN A 57 -17.05 8.24 -3.91
#